data_AF-A0A937DKC4-F1
#
_entry.id   AF-A0A937DKC4-F1
#
_cell.length_a   1.000
_cell.length_b   1.000
_cell.length_c   1.000
_cell.angle_alpha   90.00
_cell.angle_beta   90.00
_cell.angle_gamma   90.00
#
_symmetry.space_group_name_H-M   'P 1'
#
loop_
_entity.id
_entity.type
_entity.pdbx_description
1 polymer ?
#
loop_
_entity_poly.entity_id
_entity_poly.type
_entity_poly.pdbx_seq_one_letter_code
_entity_poly.pdbx_strand_id
1 'polypeptide(L)'
;MSTFAAQPADDQPAPVAKVVSPTLKQPPMASMTWRQRLFDLRRRSVRVGVVVTLVMLMSLIDLVVTLTYATTVGMNEGNPLARWVMSFNCPWLLASWKVFLMAISGVLLIATRRYRSSEIGAWACFAVMLWLMARWIAYAETAHLASEFQFGHRHQSIEFVQFDRE
;
A
#
# COMPACT_ATOMS: atom_id res chain seq x y z
N MET A 1 -73.60 8.48 -59.06
CA MET A 1 -73.51 8.29 -57.59
C MET A 1 -72.11 7.77 -57.31
N SER A 2 -71.16 8.69 -57.09
CA SER A 2 -69.76 8.35 -56.83
C SER A 2 -69.46 8.66 -55.38
N THR A 3 -69.08 7.60 -54.66
CA THR A 3 -68.81 7.57 -53.23
C THR A 3 -67.55 8.39 -52.91
N PHE A 4 -67.71 9.41 -52.07
CA PHE A 4 -66.66 10.31 -51.60
C PHE A 4 -65.86 9.60 -50.50
N ALA A 5 -64.63 9.18 -50.79
CA ALA A 5 -63.73 8.55 -49.81
C ALA A 5 -63.13 9.63 -48.89
N ALA A 6 -63.35 9.48 -47.58
CA ALA A 6 -62.81 10.35 -46.54
C ALA A 6 -61.28 10.19 -46.44
N GLN A 7 -60.58 11.32 -46.50
CA GLN A 7 -59.13 11.42 -46.36
C GLN A 7 -58.75 11.35 -44.86
N PRO A 8 -57.86 10.43 -44.43
CA PRO A 8 -57.43 10.38 -43.04
C PRO A 8 -56.53 11.58 -42.71
N ALA A 9 -56.78 12.17 -41.54
CA ALA A 9 -56.07 13.31 -41.00
C ALA A 9 -54.58 12.95 -40.74
N ASP A 10 -53.69 13.76 -41.31
CA ASP A 10 -52.26 13.76 -41.01
C ASP A 10 -52.05 14.11 -39.53
N ASP A 11 -51.67 13.10 -38.74
CA ASP A 11 -51.10 13.26 -37.40
C ASP A 11 -49.71 13.90 -37.56
N GLN A 12 -49.67 15.23 -37.49
CA GLN A 12 -48.42 15.99 -37.49
C GLN A 12 -47.84 15.96 -36.05
N PRO A 13 -46.72 15.26 -35.77
CA PRO A 13 -46.15 15.25 -34.44
C PRO A 13 -45.62 16.65 -34.09
N ALA A 14 -45.97 17.13 -32.89
CA ALA A 14 -45.59 18.42 -32.36
C ALA A 14 -44.06 18.67 -32.46
N PRO A 15 -43.63 19.92 -32.67
CA PRO A 15 -42.22 20.27 -32.80
C PRO A 15 -41.48 19.93 -31.50
N VAL A 16 -40.68 18.86 -31.54
CA VAL A 16 -39.74 18.49 -30.49
C VAL A 16 -38.80 19.67 -30.29
N ALA A 17 -38.96 20.36 -29.17
CA ALA A 17 -38.07 21.42 -28.74
C ALA A 17 -36.64 20.88 -28.78
N LYS A 18 -35.82 21.43 -29.69
CA LYS A 18 -34.37 21.17 -29.73
C LYS A 18 -33.82 21.55 -28.37
N VAL A 19 -33.52 20.56 -27.54
CA VAL A 19 -32.69 20.71 -26.36
C VAL A 19 -31.34 21.20 -26.86
N VAL A 20 -31.15 22.51 -26.82
CA VAL A 20 -29.87 23.17 -27.06
C VAL A 20 -28.95 22.69 -25.97
N SER A 21 -28.25 21.59 -26.25
CA SER A 21 -27.16 21.11 -25.41
C SER A 21 -26.17 22.25 -25.30
N PRO A 22 -25.89 22.79 -24.09
CA PRO A 22 -24.88 23.81 -23.92
C PRO A 22 -23.58 23.18 -24.41
N THR A 23 -23.16 23.60 -25.60
CA THR A 23 -21.90 23.19 -26.20
C THR A 23 -20.87 23.88 -25.32
N LEU A 24 -20.47 23.20 -24.25
CA LEU A 24 -19.32 23.54 -23.43
C LEU A 24 -18.20 23.73 -24.43
N LYS A 25 -17.86 25.01 -24.66
CA LYS A 25 -16.86 25.50 -25.58
C LYS A 25 -15.54 24.90 -25.11
N GLN A 26 -15.25 23.69 -25.56
CA GLN A 26 -14.02 22.99 -25.22
C GLN A 26 -12.90 23.89 -25.72
N PRO A 27 -11.98 24.32 -24.85
CA PRO A 27 -10.89 25.18 -25.26
C PRO A 27 -10.13 24.47 -26.39
N PRO A 28 -9.70 25.19 -27.44
CA PRO A 28 -9.00 24.59 -28.56
C PRO A 28 -7.78 23.83 -28.01
N MET A 29 -7.78 22.51 -28.21
CA MET A 29 -6.70 21.59 -27.77
C MET A 29 -5.31 21.95 -28.34
N ALA A 30 -5.24 22.93 -29.23
CA ALA A 30 -4.06 23.31 -30.01
C ALA A 30 -3.13 24.33 -29.32
N SER A 31 -3.52 24.99 -28.20
CA SER A 31 -2.67 25.99 -27.54
C SER A 31 -2.09 25.55 -26.20
N MET A 32 -2.23 24.26 -25.84
CA MET A 32 -1.61 23.73 -24.62
C MET A 32 -0.09 23.70 -24.80
N THR A 33 0.55 24.81 -24.41
CA THR A 33 1.99 25.04 -24.53
C THR A 33 2.75 23.85 -23.95
N TRP A 34 3.75 23.37 -24.69
CA TRP A 34 4.62 22.25 -24.26
C TRP A 34 5.20 22.46 -22.84
N ARG A 35 5.34 23.72 -22.41
CA ARG A 35 5.69 24.10 -21.03
C ARG A 35 4.68 23.58 -20.00
N GLN A 36 3.38 23.75 -20.22
CA GLN A 36 2.34 23.25 -19.31
C GLN A 36 2.37 21.73 -19.19
N ARG A 37 2.56 21.01 -20.31
CA ARG A 37 2.73 19.53 -20.27
C ARG A 37 3.96 19.11 -19.46
N LEU A 38 5.08 19.83 -19.56
CA LEU A 38 6.28 19.53 -18.77
C LEU A 38 6.06 19.80 -17.27
N PHE A 39 5.36 20.88 -16.91
CA PHE A 39 5.04 21.17 -15.51
C PHE A 39 4.11 20.11 -14.89
N ASP A 40 3.11 19.63 -15.63
CA ASP A 40 2.22 18.56 -15.16
C ASP A 40 2.97 17.24 -14.96
N LEU A 41 3.87 16.87 -15.87
CA LEU A 41 4.72 15.69 -15.74
C LEU A 41 5.70 15.80 -14.57
N ARG A 42 6.28 16.99 -14.36
CA ARG A 42 7.21 17.26 -13.26
C ARG A 42 6.50 17.21 -11.91
N ARG A 43 5.30 17.78 -11.81
CA ARG A 43 4.49 17.77 -10.57
C ARG A 43 4.06 16.35 -10.19
N ARG A 44 3.71 15.51 -11.16
CA ARG A 44 3.45 14.06 -10.95
C ARG A 44 4.70 13.31 -10.51
N SER A 45 5.83 13.56 -11.16
CA SER A 45 7.10 12.92 -10.83
C SER A 45 7.54 13.22 -9.39
N VAL A 46 7.31 14.46 -8.92
CA VAL A 46 7.60 14.84 -7.52
C VAL A 46 6.69 14.11 -6.54
N ARG A 47 5.39 13.96 -6.84
CA ARG A 47 4.46 13.23 -5.96
C ARG A 47 4.85 11.77 -5.79
N VAL A 48 5.17 11.08 -6.89
CA VAL A 48 5.65 9.69 -6.84
C VAL A 48 6.98 9.61 -6.09
N GLY A 49 7.90 10.55 -6.33
CA GLY A 49 9.17 10.62 -5.60
C GLY A 49 9.00 10.78 -4.09
N VAL A 50 8.07 11.61 -3.64
CA VAL A 50 7.75 11.79 -2.21
C VAL A 50 7.16 10.51 -1.61
N VAL A 51 6.21 9.87 -2.29
CA VAL A 51 5.60 8.61 -1.80
C VAL A 51 6.66 7.50 -1.71
N VAL A 52 7.51 7.35 -2.73
CA VAL A 52 8.60 6.37 -2.71
C VAL A 52 9.57 6.66 -1.56
N THR A 53 9.93 7.94 -1.34
CA THR A 53 10.82 8.30 -0.24
C THR A 53 10.21 7.96 1.13
N LEU A 54 8.91 8.22 1.31
CA LEU A 54 8.19 7.85 2.53
C LEU A 54 8.13 6.33 2.73
N VAL A 55 7.89 5.57 1.66
CA VAL A 55 7.92 4.10 1.70
C VAL A 55 9.30 3.60 2.11
N MET A 56 10.38 4.14 1.52
CA MET A 56 11.75 3.76 1.89
C MET A 56 12.06 4.07 3.36
N LEU A 57 11.63 5.23 3.87
CA LEU A 57 11.80 5.59 5.27
C LEU A 57 11.01 4.65 6.20
N MET A 58 9.75 4.34 5.87
CA MET A 58 8.95 3.38 6.63
C MET A 58 9.58 1.99 6.63
N SER A 59 10.07 1.52 5.49
CA SER A 59 10.75 0.22 5.38
C SER A 59 12.04 0.17 6.21
N LEU A 60 12.75 1.30 6.36
CA LEU A 60 13.91 1.39 7.23
C LEU A 60 13.53 1.26 8.71
N ILE A 61 12.46 1.96 9.11
CA ILE A 61 11.94 1.89 10.49
C ILE A 61 11.45 0.47 10.80
N ASP A 62 10.71 -0.15 9.88
CA ASP A 62 10.25 -1.54 9.99
C ASP A 62 11.43 -2.51 10.19
N LEU A 63 12.52 -2.31 9.45
CA LEU A 63 13.74 -3.10 9.60
C LEU A 63 14.39 -2.92 10.98
N VAL A 64 14.51 -1.68 11.47
CA VAL A 64 15.08 -1.38 12.80
C VAL A 64 14.26 -2.04 13.90
N VAL A 65 12.92 -1.92 13.83
CA VAL A 65 12.02 -2.54 14.81
C VAL A 65 12.13 -4.07 14.76
N THR A 66 12.14 -4.65 13.54
CA THR A 66 12.30 -6.10 13.36
C THR A 66 13.62 -6.60 13.93
N LEU A 67 14.74 -5.92 13.65
CA LEU A 67 16.07 -6.29 14.19
C LEU A 67 16.12 -6.19 15.71
N THR A 68 15.56 -5.11 16.25
CA THR A 68 15.50 -4.90 17.70
C THR A 68 14.73 -6.06 18.35
N TYR A 69 13.56 -6.41 17.80
CA TYR A 69 12.74 -7.50 18.34
C TYR A 69 13.40 -8.88 18.17
N ALA A 70 14.04 -9.13 17.03
CA ALA A 70 14.75 -10.37 16.76
C ALA A 70 15.95 -10.60 17.71
N THR A 71 16.61 -9.51 18.13
CA THR A 71 17.79 -9.57 18.99
C THR A 71 17.48 -9.54 20.49
N THR A 72 16.38 -8.92 20.93
CA THR A 72 16.04 -8.80 22.36
C THR A 72 15.10 -9.89 22.87
N VAL A 73 14.04 -10.21 22.14
CA VAL A 73 12.99 -11.14 22.62
C VAL A 73 13.28 -12.58 22.23
N GLY A 74 14.10 -12.79 21.19
CA GLY A 74 14.27 -14.10 20.57
C GLY A 74 12.98 -14.48 19.84
N MET A 75 12.92 -14.22 18.53
CA MET A 75 11.76 -14.60 17.73
C MET A 75 11.63 -16.13 17.71
N ASN A 76 10.65 -16.67 18.45
CA ASN A 76 10.27 -18.08 18.38
C ASN A 76 9.50 -18.32 17.07
N GLU A 77 10.22 -18.36 15.95
CA GLU A 77 9.62 -18.44 14.62
C GLU A 77 9.25 -19.87 14.24
N GLY A 78 7.98 -20.05 13.88
CA GLY A 78 7.46 -21.24 13.22
C GLY A 78 7.91 -21.36 11.76
N ASN A 79 8.53 -20.32 11.17
CA ASN A 79 8.99 -20.34 9.79
C ASN A 79 10.35 -21.05 9.66
N PRO A 80 10.42 -22.21 8.99
CA PRO A 80 11.66 -22.99 8.87
C PRO A 80 12.78 -22.22 8.15
N LEU A 81 12.44 -21.30 7.25
CA LEU A 81 13.42 -20.50 6.52
C LEU A 81 14.10 -19.49 7.45
N ALA A 82 13.34 -18.87 8.35
CA ALA A 82 13.88 -17.89 9.29
C ALA A 82 14.78 -18.57 10.34
N ARG A 83 14.42 -19.77 10.78
CA ARG A 83 15.27 -20.62 11.63
C ARG A 83 16.59 -21.00 10.95
N TRP A 84 16.54 -21.30 9.65
CA TRP A 84 17.75 -21.56 8.86
C TRP A 84 18.64 -20.32 8.75
N VAL A 85 18.05 -19.13 8.56
CA VAL A 85 18.84 -17.89 8.50
C VAL A 85 19.41 -17.50 9.87
N MET A 86 18.68 -17.72 10.97
CA MET A 86 19.20 -17.55 12.33
C MET A 86 20.36 -18.50 12.66
N SER A 87 20.47 -19.65 11.97
CA SER A 87 21.61 -20.55 12.14
C SER A 87 22.95 -19.93 11.71
N PHE A 88 22.92 -18.90 10.86
CA PHE A 88 24.10 -18.13 10.49
C PHE A 88 24.51 -17.08 11.52
N ASN A 89 23.70 -16.83 12.57
CA ASN A 89 23.94 -15.86 13.65
C ASN A 89 24.32 -14.43 13.18
N CYS A 90 24.03 -14.09 11.92
CA CYS A 90 24.34 -12.80 11.33
C CYS A 90 23.04 -12.04 11.00
N PRO A 91 22.46 -11.31 11.97
CA PRO A 91 21.32 -10.43 11.71
C PRO A 91 21.61 -9.37 10.63
N TRP A 92 22.90 -9.02 10.45
CA TRP A 92 23.38 -8.14 9.39
C TRP A 92 23.11 -8.65 7.97
N LEU A 93 23.11 -9.97 7.75
CA LEU A 93 22.87 -10.55 6.42
C LEU A 93 21.39 -10.39 6.01
N LEU A 94 20.47 -10.61 6.94
CA LEU A 94 19.04 -10.33 6.77
C LEU A 94 18.79 -8.85 6.50
N ALA A 95 19.42 -7.99 7.29
CA ALA A 95 19.30 -6.54 7.15
C ALA A 95 19.77 -6.08 5.77
N SER A 96 20.96 -6.49 5.35
CA SER A 96 21.54 -6.10 4.06
C SER A 96 20.73 -6.64 2.88
N TRP A 97 20.23 -7.88 2.94
CA TRP A 97 19.34 -8.43 1.91
C TRP A 97 18.02 -7.65 1.79
N LYS A 98 17.40 -7.31 2.93
CA LYS A 98 16.16 -6.52 2.96
C LYS A 98 16.39 -5.11 2.40
N VAL A 99 17.50 -4.46 2.77
CA VAL A 99 17.92 -3.16 2.23
C VAL A 99 18.18 -3.22 0.72
N PHE A 100 18.82 -4.30 0.24
CA PHE A 100 19.10 -4.49 -1.18
C PHE A 100 17.81 -4.60 -2.01
N LEU A 101 16.86 -5.44 -1.60
CA LEU A 101 15.56 -5.57 -2.27
C LEU A 101 14.76 -4.26 -2.22
N MET A 102 14.81 -3.54 -1.11
CA MET A 102 14.19 -2.23 -0.94
C MET A 102 14.82 -1.19 -1.89
N ALA A 103 16.15 -1.17 -2.00
CA ALA A 103 16.84 -0.29 -2.94
C ALA A 103 16.46 -0.61 -4.40
N ILE A 104 16.40 -1.89 -4.77
CA ILE A 104 15.98 -2.32 -6.11
C ILE A 104 14.54 -1.88 -6.40
N SER A 105 13.61 -2.09 -5.46
CA SER A 105 12.22 -1.71 -5.66
C SER A 105 12.05 -0.19 -5.79
N GLY A 106 12.77 0.58 -4.97
CA GLY A 106 12.81 2.05 -5.05
C GLY A 106 13.37 2.54 -6.38
N VAL A 107 14.47 1.95 -6.85
CA VAL A 107 15.07 2.27 -8.17
C VAL A 107 14.10 1.93 -9.30
N LEU A 108 13.42 0.77 -9.25
CA LEU A 108 12.41 0.37 -10.24
C LEU A 108 11.24 1.34 -10.28
N LEU A 109 10.72 1.77 -9.12
CA LEU A 109 9.62 2.74 -9.04
C LEU A 109 10.04 4.11 -9.59
N ILE A 110 11.27 4.55 -9.31
CA ILE A 110 11.81 5.81 -9.86
C ILE A 110 12.07 5.70 -11.37
N ALA A 111 12.58 4.56 -11.84
CA ALA A 111 12.84 4.33 -13.26
C ALA A 111 11.55 4.26 -14.09
N THR A 112 10.49 3.69 -13.51
CA THR A 112 9.17 3.54 -14.16
C THR A 112 8.25 4.74 -14.00
N ARG A 113 8.71 5.85 -13.41
CA ARG A 113 7.94 7.09 -13.13
C ARG A 113 7.25 7.73 -14.35
N ARG A 114 7.57 7.32 -15.57
CA ARG A 114 6.97 7.83 -16.81
C ARG A 114 5.57 7.24 -17.10
N TYR A 115 5.18 6.16 -16.43
CA TYR A 115 3.91 5.47 -16.68
C TYR A 115 2.88 5.76 -15.60
N ARG A 116 1.59 5.91 -15.97
CA ARG A 116 0.48 6.07 -15.01
C ARG A 116 0.35 4.87 -14.06
N SER A 117 0.79 3.69 -14.48
CA SER A 117 0.84 2.49 -13.64
C SER A 117 1.78 2.63 -12.43
N SER A 118 2.80 3.50 -12.51
CA SER A 118 3.74 3.74 -11.41
C SER A 118 3.06 4.42 -10.21
N GLU A 119 2.10 5.32 -10.44
CA GLU A 119 1.32 5.94 -9.35
C GLU A 119 0.52 4.86 -8.60
N ILE A 120 -0.18 3.98 -9.32
CA ILE A 120 -0.96 2.90 -8.71
C ILE A 120 -0.05 1.93 -7.95
N GLY A 121 1.09 1.56 -8.53
CA GLY A 121 2.08 0.70 -7.88
C GLY A 121 2.65 1.30 -6.60
N ALA A 122 2.95 2.60 -6.60
CA ALA A 122 3.44 3.31 -5.41
C ALA A 122 2.38 3.38 -4.30
N TRP A 123 1.12 3.66 -4.65
CA TRP A 123 0.01 3.65 -3.70
C TRP A 123 -0.27 2.26 -3.13
N ALA A 124 -0.25 1.23 -3.98
CA ALA A 124 -0.40 -0.15 -3.54
C ALA A 124 0.73 -0.57 -2.59
N CYS A 125 1.98 -0.24 -2.93
CA CYS A 125 3.13 -0.52 -2.08
C CYS A 125 3.03 0.19 -0.71
N PHE A 126 2.63 1.46 -0.71
CA PHE A 126 2.36 2.20 0.52
C PHE A 126 1.25 1.56 1.36
N ALA A 127 0.13 1.17 0.74
CA ALA A 127 -0.98 0.52 1.44
C ALA A 127 -0.56 -0.83 2.07
N VAL A 128 0.24 -1.63 1.37
CA VAL A 128 0.78 -2.89 1.89
C VAL A 128 1.72 -2.63 3.08
N MET A 129 2.59 -1.62 3.00
CA MET A 129 3.46 -1.25 4.13
C MET A 129 2.66 -0.80 5.34
N LEU A 130 1.62 0.01 5.13
CA LEU A 130 0.74 0.47 6.21
C LEU A 130 0.01 -0.71 6.87
N TRP A 131 -0.52 -1.63 6.06
CA TRP A 131 -1.18 -2.85 6.53
C TRP A 131 -0.23 -3.70 7.37
N LEU A 132 0.99 -3.94 6.85
CA LEU A 132 2.00 -4.72 7.57
C LEU A 132 2.34 -4.08 8.91
N MET A 133 2.49 -2.76 8.95
CA MET A 133 2.79 -2.06 10.20
C MET A 133 1.65 -2.17 11.22
N ALA A 134 0.39 -2.05 10.79
CA ALA A 134 -0.77 -2.28 11.65
C ALA A 134 -0.81 -3.73 12.17
N ARG A 135 -0.47 -4.70 11.32
CA ARG A 135 -0.40 -6.11 11.73
C ARG A 135 0.72 -6.36 12.75
N TRP A 136 1.84 -5.67 12.60
CA TRP A 136 2.97 -5.72 13.51
C TRP A 136 2.62 -5.18 14.89
N ILE A 137 1.91 -4.05 14.96
CA ILE A 137 1.44 -3.48 16.24
C ILE A 137 0.56 -4.48 16.99
N ALA A 138 -0.41 -5.09 16.30
CA ALA A 138 -1.27 -6.10 16.90
C ALA A 138 -0.49 -7.34 17.38
N TYR A 139 0.54 -7.76 16.64
CA TYR A 139 1.39 -8.86 17.06
C TYR A 139 2.23 -8.50 18.30
N ALA A 140 2.80 -7.29 18.32
CA ALA A 140 3.62 -6.82 19.44
C ALA A 140 2.82 -6.79 20.76
N GLU A 141 1.55 -6.37 20.72
CA GLU A 141 0.66 -6.41 21.88
C GLU A 141 0.44 -7.84 22.38
N THR A 142 0.15 -8.78 21.48
CA THR A 142 -0.04 -10.20 21.87
C THR A 142 1.23 -10.84 22.42
N ALA A 143 2.38 -10.49 21.87
CA ALA A 143 3.66 -11.06 22.29
C ALA A 143 4.08 -10.53 23.67
N HIS A 144 3.76 -9.27 23.98
CA HIS A 144 3.98 -8.71 25.32
C HIS A 144 3.16 -9.47 26.38
N LEU A 145 1.87 -9.70 26.13
CA LEU A 145 0.99 -10.45 27.04
C LEU A 145 1.47 -11.90 27.24
N ALA A 146 1.89 -12.57 26.17
CA ALA A 146 2.43 -13.93 26.26
C ALA A 146 3.71 -13.98 27.12
N SER A 147 4.57 -12.97 27.01
CA SER A 147 5.80 -12.89 27.79
C SER A 147 5.53 -12.70 29.29
N GLU A 148 4.55 -11.86 29.66
CA GLU A 148 4.12 -11.67 31.06
C GLU A 148 3.51 -12.94 31.64
N PHE A 149 2.63 -13.60 30.88
CA PHE A 149 1.99 -14.85 31.32
C PHE A 149 3.03 -15.95 31.55
N GLN A 150 4.01 -16.08 30.67
CA GLN A 150 5.10 -17.04 30.80
C GLN A 150 6.03 -16.72 31.97
N PHE A 151 6.26 -15.44 32.28
CA PHE A 151 7.03 -15.01 33.45
C PHE A 151 6.29 -15.33 34.76
N GLY A 152 4.99 -15.05 34.83
CA GLY A 152 4.14 -15.37 35.98
C GLY A 152 4.08 -16.88 36.27
N HIS A 153 3.94 -17.70 35.21
CA HIS A 153 3.91 -19.16 35.37
C HIS A 153 5.27 -19.74 35.82
N ARG A 154 6.38 -19.13 35.39
CA ARG A 154 7.74 -19.55 35.80
C ARG A 154 8.01 -19.22 37.27
N HIS A 155 7.43 -18.15 37.80
CA HIS A 155 7.59 -17.80 39.21
C HIS A 155 6.83 -18.74 40.14
N GLN A 156 5.59 -19.09 39.81
CA GLN A 156 4.81 -20.04 40.62
C GLN A 156 5.42 -21.44 40.66
N SER A 157 5.93 -21.93 39.53
CA SER A 157 6.52 -23.28 39.46
C SER A 157 7.80 -23.42 40.30
N ILE A 158 8.57 -22.36 40.52
CA ILE A 158 9.74 -22.40 41.41
C ILE A 158 9.30 -22.43 42.89
N GLU A 159 8.24 -21.70 43.24
CA GLU A 159 7.72 -21.64 44.60
C GLU A 159 7.13 -22.99 45.05
N PHE A 160 6.39 -23.69 44.17
CA PHE A 160 5.88 -25.03 44.46
C PHE A 160 6.99 -26.09 44.60
N VAL A 161 8.09 -25.98 43.86
CA VAL A 161 9.22 -26.93 43.97
C VAL A 161 10.04 -26.71 45.25
N GLN A 162 10.05 -25.50 45.82
CA GLN A 162 10.68 -25.26 47.12
C GLN A 162 9.81 -25.75 48.29
N PHE A 163 8.49 -25.65 48.20
CA PHE A 163 7.59 -26.07 49.27
C PHE A 163 7.49 -27.59 49.47
N ASP A 164 7.84 -28.38 48.44
CA ASP A 164 7.81 -29.86 48.49
C ASP A 164 9.14 -30.48 48.99
N ARG A 165 10.09 -29.66 49.48
CA ARG A 165 11.40 -30.11 49.97
C ARG A 165 11.61 -30.00 51.48
N GLU A 166 10.61 -29.57 52.25
CA GLU A 166 10.65 -29.50 53.72
C GLU A 166 9.61 -30.46 54.34
#